data_AF-A0A1X7CF61-F1
#
_entry.id   AF-A0A1X7CF61-F1
#
_cell.length_a   1.000
_cell.length_b   1.000
_cell.length_c   1.000
_cell.angle_alpha   90.00
_cell.angle_beta   90.00
_cell.angle_gamma   90.00
#
_symmetry.space_group_name_H-M   'P 1'
#
loop_
_entity.id
_entity.type
_entity.pdbx_description
1 polymer ?
#
loop_
_entity_poly.entity_id
_entity_poly.type
_entity_poly.pdbx_seq_one_letter_code
_entity_poly.pdbx_strand_id
1 'polypeptide(L)'
;MDNPDFSDYEKRRAEQHEELCRAASSLICISDGLCHLRSCRRLRMCGGPMLPSPHQALAVRAQQEIGLSGKACAELPLCIANQKPEVFKIYKKVMDRLRQIRPDNPELNLVLACAEDAAMRRLPKKRS
;
A
#
# COMPACT_ATOMS: atom_id res chain seq x y z
N MET A 1 4.43 -17.17 32.68
CA MET A 1 5.17 -16.96 31.42
C MET A 1 4.71 -15.62 30.90
N ASP A 2 5.60 -14.63 30.87
CA ASP A 2 5.29 -13.34 30.26
C ASP A 2 5.06 -13.56 28.77
N ASN A 3 3.95 -13.03 28.27
CA ASN A 3 3.66 -13.07 26.85
C ASN A 3 4.75 -12.26 26.12
N PRO A 4 5.32 -12.74 25.00
CA PRO A 4 6.32 -11.97 24.28
C PRO A 4 5.75 -10.60 23.87
N ASP A 5 6.47 -9.53 24.16
CA ASP A 5 6.10 -8.19 23.72
C ASP A 5 6.43 -8.03 22.23
N PHE A 6 5.39 -7.90 21.40
CA PHE A 6 5.49 -7.69 19.97
C PHE A 6 5.29 -6.22 19.55
N SER A 7 5.20 -5.28 20.49
CA SER A 7 4.87 -3.87 20.21
C SER A 7 5.76 -3.22 19.14
N ASP A 8 7.08 -3.32 19.28
CA ASP A 8 8.04 -2.80 18.30
C ASP A 8 7.96 -3.48 16.94
N TYR A 9 7.69 -4.79 16.95
CA TYR A 9 7.51 -5.56 15.73
C TYR A 9 6.26 -5.12 14.98
N GLU A 10 5.13 -4.98 15.69
CA GLU A 10 3.87 -4.52 15.11
C GLU A 10 3.97 -3.09 14.58
N LYS A 11 4.70 -2.22 15.27
CA LYS A 11 4.98 -0.85 14.80
C LYS A 11 5.73 -0.85 13.48
N ARG A 12 6.86 -1.56 13.39
CA ARG A 12 7.62 -1.68 12.13
C ARG A 12 6.77 -2.27 11.02
N ARG A 13 5.99 -3.31 11.33
CA ARG A 13 5.10 -3.96 10.36
C ARG A 13 4.02 -3.00 9.86
N ALA A 14 3.46 -2.16 10.72
CA ALA A 14 2.46 -1.15 10.36
C ALA A 14 3.06 -0.08 9.43
N GLU A 15 4.25 0.44 9.76
CA GLU A 15 4.97 1.40 8.94
C GLU A 15 5.28 0.83 7.54
N GLN A 16 5.79 -0.40 7.47
CA GLN A 16 6.06 -1.09 6.21
C GLN A 16 4.79 -1.34 5.39
N HIS A 17 3.70 -1.71 6.06
CA HIS A 17 2.40 -1.95 5.43
C HIS A 17 1.83 -0.66 4.82
N GLU A 18 1.87 0.44 5.57
CA GLU A 18 1.42 1.75 5.10
C GLU A 18 2.24 2.23 3.91
N GLU A 19 3.57 2.15 3.98
CA GLU A 19 4.48 2.50 2.89
C GLU A 19 4.16 1.75 1.60
N LEU A 20 4.06 0.41 1.68
CA LEU A 20 3.72 -0.44 0.53
C LEU A 20 2.36 -0.09 -0.06
N CYS A 21 1.37 0.15 0.82
CA CYS A 21 0.03 0.48 0.37
C CYS A 21 -0.04 1.84 -0.33
N ARG A 22 0.68 2.84 0.20
CA ARG A 22 0.77 4.17 -0.40
C ARG A 22 1.52 4.14 -1.73
N ALA A 23 2.60 3.36 -1.83
CA ALA A 23 3.34 3.18 -3.07
C ALA A 23 2.45 2.52 -4.15
N ALA A 24 1.79 1.41 -3.83
CA ALA A 24 0.86 0.74 -4.74
C ALA A 24 -0.30 1.65 -5.17
N SER A 25 -0.87 2.42 -4.24
CA SER A 25 -1.95 3.37 -4.53
C SER A 25 -1.50 4.53 -5.40
N SER A 26 -0.26 5.00 -5.22
CA SER A 26 0.32 6.04 -6.07
C SER A 26 0.51 5.53 -7.50
N LEU A 27 0.93 4.27 -7.65
CA LEU A 27 1.15 3.66 -8.95
C LEU A 27 -0.14 3.37 -9.73
N ILE A 28 -1.14 2.76 -9.08
CA ILE A 28 -2.39 2.35 -9.74
C ILE A 28 -3.51 3.36 -9.51
N CYS A 29 -3.89 3.58 -8.25
CA CYS A 29 -5.14 4.28 -7.95
C CYS A 29 -5.12 5.74 -8.40
N ILE A 30 -3.97 6.41 -8.35
CA ILE A 30 -3.83 7.78 -8.87
C ILE A 30 -3.74 7.78 -10.40
N SER A 31 -2.92 6.90 -10.97
CA SER A 31 -2.73 6.79 -12.42
C SER A 31 -4.01 6.46 -13.17
N ASP A 32 -4.85 5.61 -12.59
CA ASP A 32 -6.09 5.12 -13.22
C ASP A 32 -7.32 5.93 -12.79
N GLY A 33 -7.13 7.01 -12.03
CA GLY A 33 -8.22 7.92 -11.64
C GLY A 33 -9.16 7.39 -10.56
N LEU A 34 -8.82 6.26 -9.91
CA LEU A 34 -9.57 5.70 -8.78
C LEU A 34 -9.47 6.57 -7.51
N CYS A 35 -8.42 7.39 -7.38
CA CYS A 35 -8.25 8.29 -6.24
C CYS A 35 -9.00 9.61 -6.46
N HIS A 36 -10.05 9.82 -5.65
CA HIS A 36 -10.85 11.04 -5.71
C HIS A 36 -10.28 12.24 -4.95
N LEU A 37 -9.24 12.04 -4.13
CA LEU A 37 -8.60 13.13 -3.39
C LEU A 37 -7.77 14.03 -4.30
N ARG A 38 -8.14 15.31 -4.37
CA ARG A 38 -7.46 16.31 -5.22
C ARG A 38 -5.98 16.47 -4.85
N SER A 39 -5.65 16.47 -3.56
CA SER A 39 -4.26 16.56 -3.07
C SER A 39 -3.40 15.43 -3.61
N CYS A 40 -3.90 14.19 -3.53
CA CYS A 40 -3.20 13.01 -4.03
C CYS A 40 -2.96 13.09 -5.54
N ARG A 41 -3.98 13.46 -6.33
CA ARG A 41 -3.82 13.61 -7.78
C ARG A 41 -2.84 14.72 -8.17
N ARG A 42 -2.81 15.82 -7.42
CA ARG A 42 -1.89 16.95 -7.67
C ARG A 42 -0.44 16.57 -7.37
N LEU A 43 -0.21 15.88 -6.25
CA LEU A 43 1.13 15.46 -5.81
C LEU A 43 1.57 14.13 -6.45
N ARG A 44 0.67 13.45 -7.16
CA ARG A 44 0.86 12.09 -7.72
C ARG A 44 1.27 11.05 -6.67
N MET A 45 0.90 11.31 -5.42
CA MET A 45 1.29 10.53 -4.25
C MET A 45 0.09 10.31 -3.34
N CYS A 46 -0.09 9.08 -2.89
CA CYS A 46 -1.22 8.73 -2.04
C CYS A 46 -1.00 9.21 -0.59
N GLY A 47 -1.61 10.34 -0.25
CA GLY A 47 -1.69 10.89 1.11
C GLY A 47 -3.07 10.71 1.76
N GLY A 48 -3.91 9.82 1.24
CA GLY A 48 -5.27 9.60 1.78
C GLY A 48 -5.24 8.93 3.16
N PRO A 49 -6.35 9.01 3.92
CA PRO A 49 -6.46 8.31 5.19
C PRO A 49 -6.41 6.80 4.98
N MET A 50 -5.79 6.10 5.94
CA MET A 50 -5.84 4.65 6.05
C MET A 50 -7.13 4.28 6.77
N LEU A 51 -7.86 3.29 6.25
CA LEU A 51 -9.16 2.87 6.76
C LEU A 51 -9.21 1.35 6.88
N PRO A 52 -9.86 0.80 7.92
CA PRO A 52 -10.15 -0.63 7.99
C PRO A 52 -10.82 -1.11 6.71
N SER A 53 -10.36 -2.24 6.18
CA SER A 53 -10.86 -2.79 4.92
C SER A 53 -11.33 -4.24 5.08
N PRO A 54 -12.51 -4.60 4.52
CA PRO A 54 -12.94 -5.99 4.44
C PRO A 54 -11.92 -6.91 3.77
N HIS A 55 -11.14 -6.38 2.82
CA HIS A 55 -10.11 -7.13 2.10
C HIS A 55 -8.98 -7.61 3.01
N GLN A 56 -8.78 -6.98 4.17
CA GLN A 56 -7.75 -7.34 5.13
C GLN A 56 -8.23 -8.33 6.20
N ALA A 57 -9.52 -8.68 6.23
CA ALA A 57 -10.09 -9.52 7.29
C ALA A 57 -9.34 -10.85 7.47
N LEU A 58 -8.96 -11.52 6.38
CA LEU A 58 -8.18 -12.76 6.45
C LEU A 58 -6.74 -12.53 6.92
N ALA A 59 -6.11 -11.43 6.52
CA ALA A 59 -4.75 -11.09 6.94
C ALA A 59 -4.69 -10.74 8.44
N VAL A 60 -5.73 -10.05 8.94
CA VAL A 60 -5.90 -9.75 10.36
C VAL A 60 -6.07 -11.05 11.16
N ARG A 61 -6.95 -11.96 10.73
CA ARG A 61 -7.14 -13.26 11.39
C ARG A 61 -5.85 -14.08 11.44
N ALA A 62 -5.14 -14.17 10.31
CA ALA A 62 -3.87 -14.89 10.25
C ALA A 62 -2.81 -14.31 11.20
N GLN A 63 -2.82 -12.99 11.46
CA GLN A 63 -1.94 -12.38 12.46
C GLN A 63 -2.36 -12.71 13.89
N GLN A 64 -3.66 -12.73 14.16
CA GLN A 64 -4.20 -13.11 15.47
C GLN A 64 -3.89 -14.56 15.81
N GLU A 65 -3.95 -15.46 14.83
CA GLU A 65 -3.60 -16.88 15.00
C GLU A 65 -2.13 -17.10 15.42
N ILE A 66 -1.22 -16.19 15.07
CA ILE A 66 0.19 -16.24 15.46
C ILE A 66 0.53 -15.36 16.68
N GLY A 67 -0.49 -14.87 17.39
CA GLY A 67 -0.32 -14.10 18.63
C GLY A 67 -0.10 -12.59 18.46
N LEU A 68 -0.29 -12.05 17.26
CA LEU A 68 -0.23 -10.60 16.99
C LEU A 68 -1.63 -9.96 17.11
N SER A 69 -1.71 -8.63 17.21
CA SER A 69 -3.01 -7.94 17.32
C SER A 69 -3.79 -7.92 16.00
N GLY A 70 -3.09 -8.00 14.86
CA GLY A 70 -3.66 -7.84 13.52
C GLY A 70 -3.83 -6.38 13.07
N LYS A 71 -3.64 -5.40 13.97
CA LYS A 71 -3.84 -3.97 13.66
C LYS A 71 -2.87 -3.46 12.59
N ALA A 72 -1.65 -3.99 12.58
CA ALA A 72 -0.59 -3.57 11.67
C ALA A 72 -0.92 -3.73 10.18
N CYS A 73 -1.89 -4.58 9.80
CA CYS A 73 -2.30 -4.75 8.41
C CYS A 73 -3.79 -4.52 8.15
N ALA A 74 -4.54 -4.02 9.15
CA ALA A 74 -5.99 -3.95 9.06
C ALA A 74 -6.49 -2.91 8.04
N GLU A 75 -5.66 -1.90 7.77
CA GLU A 75 -6.07 -0.71 7.05
C GLU A 75 -5.53 -0.65 5.63
N LEU A 76 -6.26 0.02 4.76
CA LEU A 76 -5.85 0.34 3.39
C LEU A 76 -6.15 1.81 3.10
N PRO A 77 -5.45 2.42 2.13
CA PRO A 77 -5.78 3.77 1.68
C PRO A 77 -7.25 3.88 1.24
N LEU A 78 -7.89 5.00 1.57
CA LEU A 78 -9.30 5.27 1.23
C LEU A 78 -9.67 4.91 -0.21
N CYS A 79 -8.79 5.17 -1.18
CA CYS A 79 -9.06 4.92 -2.59
C CYS A 79 -9.19 3.43 -2.96
N ILE A 80 -8.72 2.51 -2.11
CA ILE A 80 -8.79 1.05 -2.34
C ILE A 80 -9.57 0.29 -1.25
N ALA A 81 -9.73 0.86 -0.05
CA ALA A 81 -10.29 0.17 1.12
C ALA A 81 -11.65 -0.51 0.89
N ASN A 82 -12.54 0.11 0.10
CA ASN A 82 -13.86 -0.42 -0.23
C ASN A 82 -14.07 -0.69 -1.72
N GLN A 83 -12.99 -0.81 -2.49
CA GLN A 83 -13.09 -1.10 -3.92
C GLN A 83 -13.57 -2.53 -4.16
N LYS A 84 -14.07 -2.78 -5.38
CA LYS A 84 -14.51 -4.11 -5.80
C LYS A 84 -13.36 -5.13 -5.71
N PRO A 85 -13.65 -6.42 -5.42
CA PRO A 85 -12.63 -7.46 -5.30
C PRO A 85 -11.69 -7.57 -6.50
N GLU A 86 -12.17 -7.32 -7.72
CA GLU A 86 -11.38 -7.39 -8.95
C GLU A 86 -10.30 -6.31 -8.98
N VAL A 87 -10.66 -5.09 -8.58
CA VAL A 87 -9.74 -3.94 -8.46
C VAL A 87 -8.73 -4.21 -7.35
N PHE A 88 -9.21 -4.70 -6.20
CA PHE A 88 -8.33 -5.07 -5.08
C PHE A 88 -7.34 -6.18 -5.48
N LYS A 89 -7.74 -7.16 -6.29
CA LYS A 89 -6.85 -8.22 -6.78
C LYS A 89 -5.70 -7.66 -7.63
N ILE A 90 -5.97 -6.67 -8.47
CA ILE A 90 -4.93 -5.99 -9.27
C ILE A 90 -3.99 -5.21 -8.35
N TYR A 91 -4.57 -4.44 -7.42
CA TYR A 91 -3.82 -3.70 -6.41
C TYR A 91 -2.89 -4.62 -5.60
N LYS A 92 -3.40 -5.76 -5.12
CA LYS A 92 -2.65 -6.74 -4.34
C LYS A 92 -1.45 -7.28 -5.13
N LYS A 93 -1.62 -7.57 -6.42
CA LYS A 93 -0.49 -8.00 -7.28
C LYS A 93 0.62 -6.97 -7.37
N VAL A 94 0.29 -5.67 -7.42
CA VAL A 94 1.29 -4.61 -7.42
C VAL A 94 1.95 -4.47 -6.05
N MET A 95 1.17 -4.55 -4.97
CA MET A 95 1.72 -4.54 -3.61
C MET A 95 2.69 -5.70 -3.39
N ASP A 96 2.37 -6.91 -3.87
CA ASP A 96 3.24 -8.08 -3.77
C ASP A 96 4.54 -7.90 -4.57
N ARG A 97 4.48 -7.29 -5.77
CA ARG A 97 5.68 -6.93 -6.55
C ARG A 97 6.55 -5.90 -5.83
N LEU A 98 5.96 -4.85 -5.27
CA LEU A 98 6.69 -3.83 -4.52
C LEU A 98 7.35 -4.42 -3.27
N ARG A 99 6.68 -5.36 -2.60
CA ARG A 99 7.27 -6.10 -1.48
C ARG A 99 8.49 -6.91 -1.87
N GLN A 100 8.53 -7.45 -3.10
CA GLN A 100 9.69 -8.19 -3.62
C GLN A 100 10.85 -7.27 -4.02
N ILE A 101 10.58 -6.03 -4.42
CA ILE A 101 11.62 -5.04 -4.80
C ILE A 101 12.35 -4.48 -3.57
N ARG A 102 11.66 -4.40 -2.42
CA ARG A 102 12.19 -3.77 -1.20
C ARG A 102 13.48 -4.41 -0.68
N PRO A 103 13.61 -5.74 -0.56
CA PRO A 103 14.85 -6.38 -0.10
C PRO A 103 16.04 -6.07 -1.01
N ASP A 104 15.80 -5.95 -2.32
CA ASP A 104 16.86 -5.68 -3.30
C ASP A 104 17.33 -4.21 -3.27
N ASN A 105 16.51 -3.30 -2.73
CA ASN A 105 16.78 -1.86 -2.71
C ASN A 105 16.32 -1.23 -1.38
N PRO A 106 17.03 -1.48 -0.26
CA PRO A 106 16.58 -1.06 1.07
C PRO A 106 16.52 0.47 1.26
N GLU A 107 17.35 1.22 0.53
CA GLU A 107 17.38 2.70 0.56
C GLU A 107 16.31 3.34 -0.35
N LEU A 108 15.60 2.54 -1.15
CA LEU A 108 14.63 3.05 -2.11
C LEU A 108 13.35 3.50 -1.40
N ASN A 109 13.05 4.79 -1.49
CA ASN A 109 11.74 5.30 -1.11
C ASN A 109 10.70 4.86 -2.16
N LEU A 110 10.01 3.74 -1.89
CA LEU A 110 9.06 3.12 -2.81
C LEU A 110 7.92 4.06 -3.20
N VAL A 111 7.49 4.92 -2.28
CA VAL A 111 6.40 5.87 -2.53
C VAL A 111 6.82 6.90 -3.57
N LEU A 112 8.02 7.47 -3.42
CA LEU A 112 8.56 8.44 -4.37
C LEU A 112 8.82 7.79 -5.74
N ALA A 113 9.46 6.63 -5.77
CA ALA A 113 9.74 5.90 -7.01
C ALA A 113 8.45 5.56 -7.79
N CYS A 114 7.39 5.14 -7.09
CA CYS A 114 6.10 4.88 -7.72
C CYS A 114 5.42 6.15 -8.24
N ALA A 115 5.56 7.28 -7.54
CA ALA A 115 5.03 8.56 -7.97
C ALA A 115 5.74 9.07 -9.24
N GLU A 116 7.06 8.88 -9.34
CA GLU A 116 7.86 9.19 -10.53
C GLU A 116 7.48 8.30 -11.72
N ASP A 117 7.35 6.98 -11.54
CA ASP A 117 6.92 6.07 -12.61
C ASP A 117 5.52 6.42 -13.12
N ALA A 118 4.57 6.64 -12.19
CA ALA A 118 3.22 7.09 -12.53
C ALA A 118 3.24 8.40 -13.33
N ALA A 119 4.18 9.29 -13.02
CA ALA A 119 4.35 10.54 -13.73
C ALA A 119 4.84 10.35 -15.17
N MET A 120 5.79 9.44 -15.38
CA MET A 120 6.39 9.14 -16.69
C MET A 120 5.40 8.46 -17.64
N ARG A 121 4.50 7.60 -17.14
CA ARG A 121 3.48 6.91 -17.96
C ARG A 121 2.53 7.85 -18.70
N ARG A 122 2.33 9.07 -18.20
CA ARG A 122 1.43 10.07 -18.79
C ARG A 122 2.14 11.03 -19.76
N LEU A 123 3.46 10.99 -19.86
CA LEU A 123 4.18 11.76 -20.88
C LEU A 123 3.92 11.14 -22.26
N PRO A 124 3.75 11.96 -23.32
CA PRO A 124 3.63 11.44 -24.67
C PRO A 124 4.88 10.63 -24.98
N LYS A 125 4.72 9.33 -25.28
CA LYS A 125 5.83 8.50 -25.75
C LYS A 125 6.42 9.19 -26.98
N LYS A 126 7.71 9.56 -26.93
CA LYS A 126 8.43 9.98 -28.13
C LYS A 126 8.24 8.87 -29.16
N ARG A 127 7.55 9.17 -30.25
CA ARG A 127 7.50 8.31 -31.42
C ARG A 127 8.91 8.31 -32.00
N SER A 128 9.67 7.26 -31.72
CA SER A 128 10.90 6.90 -32.43
C SER A 128 10.53 6.23 -33.74
#